data_AF-A0A849I9U4-F1
#
_entry.id   AF-A0A849I9U4-F1
#
_cell.length_a   1.000
_cell.length_b   1.000
_cell.length_c   1.000
_cell.angle_alpha   90.00
_cell.angle_beta   90.00
_cell.angle_gamma   90.00
#
_symmetry.space_group_name_H-M   'P 1'
#
loop_
_entity.id
_entity.type
_entity.pdbx_description
1 polymer ?
#
loop_
_entity_poly.entity_id
_entity_poly.type
_entity_poly.pdbx_seq_one_letter_code
_entity_poly.pdbx_strand_id
1 'polypeptide(L)'
;MSHSAIKNRPDSPARAATRHDEDLYTWVQEQVALLRAGRLDAENIAEELSDVGKSEFSKLQSALEIILALMLKWNHQPERRSRSWANAIAAQRGEFSDVLTDNSGLKSRRSEALRRAYRTTRLAASSETNLPSESFPDECPYGWEEILDRPFIYEPLASSGGKHR
;
A
#
# COMPACT_ATOMS: atom_id res chain seq x y z
N MET A 1 58.01 25.54 -17.93
CA MET A 1 57.25 25.11 -16.74
C MET A 1 55.77 25.11 -17.08
N SER A 2 55.08 24.04 -16.67
CA SER A 2 53.62 23.88 -16.62
C SER A 2 52.87 23.75 -17.96
N HIS A 3 52.88 22.55 -18.53
CA HIS A 3 51.71 22.04 -19.28
C HIS A 3 50.95 21.12 -18.32
N SER A 4 49.81 21.61 -17.81
CA SER A 4 48.90 20.82 -16.99
C SER A 4 48.20 19.82 -17.90
N ALA A 5 48.52 18.54 -17.74
CA ALA A 5 47.83 17.46 -18.43
C ALA A 5 46.40 17.38 -17.89
N ILE A 6 45.43 17.75 -18.74
CA ILE A 6 44.02 17.44 -18.54
C ILE A 6 43.94 15.91 -18.55
N LYS A 7 43.86 15.32 -17.37
CA LYS A 7 43.65 13.89 -17.19
C LYS A 7 42.18 13.61 -17.53
N ASN A 8 41.91 13.34 -18.80
CA ASN A 8 40.65 12.73 -19.23
C ASN A 8 40.51 11.41 -18.48
N ARG A 9 39.66 11.39 -17.45
CA ARG A 9 39.10 10.15 -16.91
C ARG A 9 38.09 9.68 -17.95
N PRO A 10 38.17 8.44 -18.45
CA PRO A 10 37.10 7.91 -19.27
C PRO A 10 35.85 7.82 -18.39
N ASP A 11 34.77 8.47 -18.81
CA ASP A 11 33.43 8.16 -18.34
C ASP A 11 33.22 6.66 -18.56
N SER A 12 33.25 5.89 -17.47
CA SER A 12 32.81 4.50 -17.51
C SER A 12 31.35 4.51 -17.95
N PRO A 13 30.95 3.69 -18.94
CA PRO A 13 29.55 3.58 -19.29
C PRO A 13 28.88 2.94 -18.08
N ALA A 14 28.20 3.75 -17.27
CA ALA A 14 27.16 3.26 -16.40
C ALA A 14 26.12 2.64 -17.34
N ARG A 15 26.26 1.33 -17.57
CA ARG A 15 25.20 0.53 -18.19
C ARG A 15 23.96 0.86 -17.37
N ALA A 16 22.93 1.43 -17.99
CA ALA A 16 21.69 1.78 -17.32
C ALA A 16 21.23 0.55 -16.53
N ALA A 17 21.44 0.55 -15.22
CA ALA A 17 21.06 -0.55 -14.36
C ALA A 17 19.54 -0.51 -14.27
N THR A 18 18.90 -1.67 -14.37
CA THR A 18 17.45 -1.79 -14.15
C THR A 18 17.15 -1.25 -12.76
N ARG A 19 16.14 -0.40 -12.57
CA ARG A 19 15.73 -0.01 -11.21
C ARG A 19 14.82 -1.08 -10.64
N HIS A 20 14.92 -1.33 -9.33
CA HIS A 20 14.04 -2.30 -8.66
C HIS A 20 12.55 -1.93 -8.80
N ASP A 21 12.24 -0.63 -8.91
CA ASP A 21 10.88 -0.08 -9.10
C ASP A 21 10.27 -0.42 -10.47
N GLU A 22 11.10 -0.73 -11.48
CA GLU A 22 10.68 -0.95 -12.86
C GLU A 22 10.53 -2.45 -13.18
N ASP A 23 11.53 -3.25 -12.79
CA ASP A 23 11.52 -4.70 -12.94
C ASP A 23 12.37 -5.33 -11.82
N LEU A 24 11.70 -5.63 -10.70
CA LEU A 24 12.33 -6.23 -9.52
C LEU A 24 13.05 -7.54 -9.87
N TYR A 25 12.46 -8.37 -10.73
CA TYR A 25 13.04 -9.68 -11.05
C TYR A 25 14.36 -9.51 -11.79
N THR A 26 14.37 -8.72 -12.85
CA THR A 26 15.59 -8.46 -13.64
C THR A 26 16.64 -7.75 -12.78
N TRP A 27 16.25 -6.74 -12.00
CA TRP A 27 17.16 -6.07 -11.07
C TRP A 27 17.80 -7.07 -10.10
N VAL A 28 17.03 -7.96 -9.45
CA VAL A 28 17.59 -8.99 -8.54
C VAL A 28 18.63 -9.85 -9.26
N GLN A 29 18.36 -10.29 -10.50
CA GLN A 29 19.32 -11.09 -11.26
C GLN A 29 20.60 -10.32 -11.58
N GLU A 30 20.50 -9.03 -11.91
CA GLU A 30 21.65 -8.16 -12.14
C GLU A 30 22.50 -8.00 -10.87
N GLN A 31 21.86 -7.77 -9.71
CA GLN A 31 22.58 -7.65 -8.43
C GLN A 31 23.27 -8.96 -8.03
N VAL A 32 22.64 -10.11 -8.27
CA VAL A 32 23.25 -11.43 -8.04
C VAL A 32 24.50 -11.62 -8.92
N ALA A 33 24.46 -11.17 -10.18
CA ALA A 33 25.62 -11.25 -11.07
C ALA A 33 26.78 -10.36 -10.59
N LEU A 34 26.48 -9.14 -10.15
CA LEU A 34 27.47 -8.22 -9.59
C LEU A 34 28.10 -8.77 -8.30
N LEU A 35 27.29 -9.36 -7.42
CA LEU A 35 27.77 -10.01 -6.20
C LEU A 35 28.73 -11.16 -6.50
N ARG A 36 28.35 -12.06 -7.43
CA ARG A 36 29.21 -13.18 -7.84
C ARG A 36 30.53 -12.71 -8.47
N ALA A 37 30.52 -11.56 -9.14
CA ALA A 37 31.72 -10.96 -9.73
C ALA A 37 32.59 -10.20 -8.71
N GLY A 38 32.18 -10.08 -7.44
CA GLY A 38 32.87 -9.26 -6.44
C GLY A 38 32.83 -7.77 -6.76
N ARG A 39 31.81 -7.32 -7.50
CA ARG A 39 31.64 -5.94 -7.99
C ARG A 39 30.39 -5.27 -7.43
N LEU A 40 29.76 -5.86 -6.41
CA LEU A 40 28.58 -5.29 -5.77
C LEU A 40 28.97 -4.04 -4.96
N ASP A 41 28.22 -2.97 -5.15
CA ASP A 41 28.24 -1.80 -4.29
C ASP A 41 27.36 -2.08 -3.07
N ALA A 42 27.97 -2.34 -1.92
CA ALA A 42 27.29 -2.82 -0.71
C ALA A 42 26.42 -1.73 -0.07
N GLU A 43 26.83 -0.47 -0.16
CA GLU A 43 26.08 0.67 0.34
C GLU A 43 24.85 0.93 -0.53
N ASN A 44 25.02 0.98 -1.87
CA ASN A 44 23.90 1.22 -2.78
C ASN A 44 22.84 0.10 -2.68
N ILE A 45 23.27 -1.17 -2.64
CA ILE A 45 22.33 -2.30 -2.54
C ILE A 45 21.59 -2.31 -1.21
N ALA A 46 22.21 -1.87 -0.11
CA ALA A 46 21.55 -1.81 1.20
C ALA A 46 20.44 -0.75 1.21
N GLU A 47 20.65 0.39 0.55
CA GLU A 47 19.62 1.42 0.38
C GLU A 47 18.47 0.90 -0.48
N GLU A 48 18.76 0.30 -1.64
CA GLU A 48 17.73 -0.25 -2.54
C GLU A 48 16.92 -1.38 -1.87
N LEU A 49 17.55 -2.27 -1.09
CA LEU A 49 16.85 -3.29 -0.32
C LEU A 49 15.98 -2.70 0.81
N SER A 50 16.43 -1.61 1.44
CA SER A 50 15.63 -0.89 2.43
C SER A 50 14.37 -0.30 1.79
N ASP A 51 14.50 0.23 0.57
CA ASP A 51 13.38 0.78 -0.19
C ASP A 51 12.38 -0.30 -0.63
N VAL A 52 12.86 -1.48 -1.06
CA VAL A 52 11.98 -2.65 -1.27
C VAL A 52 11.18 -2.97 0.00
N GLY A 53 11.83 -3.03 1.17
CA GLY A 53 11.15 -3.27 2.45
C GLY A 53 10.12 -2.20 2.83
N LYS A 54 10.41 -0.92 2.54
CA LYS A 54 9.46 0.19 2.73
C LYS A 54 8.27 0.07 1.77
N SER A 55 8.49 -0.39 0.54
CA SER A 55 7.44 -0.59 -0.46
C SER A 55 6.44 -1.65 -0.01
N GLU A 56 6.92 -2.82 0.45
CA GLU A 56 6.06 -3.88 0.99
C GLU A 56 5.26 -3.42 2.22
N PHE A 57 5.88 -2.66 3.13
CA PHE A 57 5.15 -2.04 4.25
C PHE A 57 4.09 -1.04 3.77
N SER A 58 4.40 -0.27 2.73
CA SER A 58 3.47 0.71 2.17
C SER A 58 2.27 0.02 1.52
N LYS A 59 2.46 -1.10 0.80
CA LYS A 59 1.35 -1.92 0.27
C LYS A 59 0.40 -2.39 1.38
N LEU A 60 0.96 -2.91 2.48
CA LEU A 60 0.18 -3.33 3.65
C LEU A 60 -0.63 -2.16 4.24
N GLN A 61 -0.01 -0.99 4.36
CA GLN A 61 -0.67 0.22 4.85
C GLN A 61 -1.78 0.68 3.89
N SER A 62 -1.52 0.73 2.59
CA SER A 62 -2.49 1.16 1.58
C SER A 62 -3.72 0.26 1.51
N ALA A 63 -3.54 -1.06 1.67
CA ALA A 63 -4.67 -1.98 1.76
C ALA A 63 -5.58 -1.65 2.96
N LEU A 64 -4.98 -1.38 4.13
CA LEU A 64 -5.72 -0.94 5.32
C LEU A 64 -6.38 0.42 5.12
N GLU A 65 -5.72 1.36 4.45
CA GLU A 65 -6.28 2.68 4.17
C GLU A 65 -7.59 2.57 3.36
N ILE A 66 -7.60 1.75 2.31
CA ILE A 66 -8.80 1.57 1.50
C ILE A 66 -9.91 0.88 2.30
N ILE A 67 -9.59 -0.17 3.07
CA ILE A 67 -10.55 -0.86 3.94
C ILE A 67 -11.20 0.13 4.91
N LEU A 68 -10.38 0.88 5.67
CA LEU A 68 -10.87 1.81 6.69
C LEU A 68 -11.70 2.94 6.09
N ALA A 69 -11.28 3.51 4.96
CA ALA A 69 -12.05 4.54 4.27
C ALA A 69 -13.45 4.03 3.87
N LEU A 70 -13.53 2.83 3.31
CA LEU A 70 -14.80 2.22 2.93
C LEU A 70 -15.64 1.84 4.15
N MET A 71 -15.05 1.35 5.24
CA MET A 71 -15.76 1.06 6.50
C MET A 71 -16.37 2.32 7.12
N LEU A 72 -15.61 3.42 7.16
CA LEU A 72 -16.09 4.72 7.63
C LEU A 72 -17.26 5.20 6.77
N LYS A 73 -17.09 5.22 5.45
CA LYS A 73 -18.17 5.62 4.52
C LYS A 73 -19.39 4.71 4.65
N TRP A 74 -19.19 3.41 4.82
CA TRP A 74 -20.28 2.46 5.03
C TRP A 74 -21.08 2.78 6.29
N ASN A 75 -20.44 3.18 7.38
CA ASN A 75 -21.12 3.49 8.63
C ASN A 75 -21.82 4.86 8.60
N HIS A 76 -21.23 5.85 7.92
CA HIS A 76 -21.70 7.23 7.94
C HIS A 76 -22.57 7.63 6.73
N GLN A 77 -22.57 6.84 5.65
CA GLN A 77 -23.36 7.12 4.42
C GLN A 77 -24.18 5.87 4.01
N PRO A 78 -25.16 5.43 4.84
CA PRO A 78 -25.96 4.24 4.57
C PRO A 78 -26.65 4.26 3.20
N GLU A 79 -27.06 5.43 2.73
CA GLU A 79 -27.71 5.68 1.44
C GLU A 79 -26.77 5.52 0.23
N ARG A 80 -25.45 5.54 0.45
CA ARG A 80 -24.43 5.38 -0.61
C ARG A 80 -23.77 4.01 -0.62
N ARG A 81 -24.16 3.12 0.30
CA ARG A 81 -23.68 1.74 0.34
C ARG A 81 -23.94 1.07 -1.00
N SER A 82 -22.97 0.30 -1.46
CA SER A 82 -23.04 -0.33 -2.77
C SER A 82 -22.27 -1.63 -2.78
N ARG A 83 -22.62 -2.50 -3.74
CA ARG A 83 -21.88 -3.74 -3.98
C ARG A 83 -20.41 -3.50 -4.35
N SER A 84 -20.10 -2.40 -5.04
CA SER A 84 -18.71 -2.08 -5.39
C SER A 84 -17.87 -1.76 -4.15
N TRP A 85 -18.42 -1.07 -3.14
CA TRP A 85 -17.73 -0.85 -1.87
C TRP A 85 -17.46 -2.16 -1.13
N ALA A 86 -18.46 -3.04 -1.04
CA ALA A 86 -18.29 -4.36 -0.43
C ALA A 86 -17.21 -5.20 -1.14
N ASN A 87 -17.24 -5.23 -2.47
CA ASN A 87 -16.23 -5.94 -3.27
C ASN A 87 -14.83 -5.34 -3.09
N ALA A 88 -14.71 -4.01 -3.02
CA ALA A 88 -13.43 -3.35 -2.80
C ALA A 88 -12.85 -3.67 -1.40
N ILE A 89 -13.68 -3.71 -0.36
CA ILE A 89 -13.25 -4.16 0.98
C ILE A 89 -12.74 -5.61 0.91
N ALA A 90 -13.48 -6.52 0.26
CA ALA A 90 -13.08 -7.91 0.14
C ALA A 90 -11.76 -8.08 -0.62
N ALA A 91 -11.57 -7.35 -1.73
CA ALA A 91 -10.34 -7.36 -2.51
C ALA A 91 -9.13 -6.88 -1.69
N GLN A 92 -9.29 -5.79 -0.94
CA GLN A 92 -8.20 -5.24 -0.12
C GLN A 92 -7.89 -6.08 1.11
N ARG A 93 -8.86 -6.83 1.65
CA ARG A 93 -8.60 -7.87 2.66
C ARG A 93 -7.75 -9.01 2.08
N GLY A 94 -8.00 -9.39 0.83
CA GLY A 94 -7.15 -10.32 0.07
C GLY A 94 -5.72 -9.79 -0.03
N GLU A 95 -5.54 -8.58 -0.58
CA GLU A 95 -4.22 -7.93 -0.71
C GLU A 95 -3.49 -7.85 0.64
N PHE A 96 -4.17 -7.44 1.71
CA PHE A 96 -3.60 -7.39 3.05
C PHE A 96 -3.10 -8.78 3.52
N SER A 97 -3.87 -9.83 3.25
CA SER A 97 -3.51 -11.21 3.58
C SER A 97 -2.32 -11.71 2.75
N ASP A 98 -2.32 -11.43 1.45
CA ASP A 98 -1.28 -11.85 0.51
C ASP A 98 0.06 -11.19 0.87
N VAL A 99 0.07 -9.87 1.12
CA VAL A 99 1.26 -9.14 1.57
C VAL A 99 1.84 -9.76 2.86
N LEU A 100 1.01 -10.15 3.83
CA LEU A 100 1.49 -10.78 5.07
C LEU A 100 1.92 -12.25 4.91
N THR A 101 1.39 -12.93 3.89
CA THR A 101 1.76 -14.30 3.55
C THR A 101 3.15 -14.30 2.93
N ASP A 102 3.36 -13.43 1.95
CA ASP A 102 4.62 -13.28 1.24
C ASP A 102 5.71 -12.62 2.11
N ASN A 103 5.29 -11.73 3.03
CA ASN A 103 6.19 -10.96 3.89
C ASN A 103 5.89 -11.18 5.38
N SER A 104 6.01 -12.42 5.87
CA SER A 104 5.65 -12.78 7.25
C SER A 104 6.27 -11.93 8.36
N GLY A 105 7.45 -11.32 8.14
CA GLY A 105 8.08 -10.37 9.07
C GLY A 105 7.24 -9.11 9.34
N LEU A 106 6.40 -8.69 8.38
CA LEU A 106 5.49 -7.55 8.53
C LEU A 106 4.37 -7.79 9.53
N LYS A 107 4.10 -9.03 9.94
CA LYS A 107 3.09 -9.35 10.96
C LYS A 107 3.34 -8.57 12.27
N SER A 108 4.61 -8.41 12.65
CA SER A 108 5.01 -7.63 13.83
C SER A 108 4.70 -6.13 13.73
N ARG A 109 4.57 -5.61 12.50
CA ARG A 109 4.33 -4.18 12.21
C ARG A 109 2.88 -3.87 11.85
N ARG A 110 1.97 -4.84 11.88
CA ARG A 110 0.54 -4.65 11.60
C ARG A 110 -0.10 -3.51 12.40
N SER A 111 0.19 -3.44 13.70
CA SER A 111 -0.36 -2.39 14.56
C SER A 111 0.17 -1.00 14.20
N GLU A 112 1.40 -0.92 13.71
CA GLU A 112 1.96 0.33 13.19
C GLU A 112 1.28 0.72 11.88
N ALA A 113 1.13 -0.23 10.94
CA ALA A 113 0.44 -0.01 9.68
C ALA A 113 -1.01 0.47 9.90
N LEU A 114 -1.74 -0.17 10.83
CA LEU A 114 -3.11 0.23 11.19
C LEU A 114 -3.19 1.67 11.72
N ARG A 115 -2.31 2.05 12.64
CA ARG A 115 -2.27 3.43 13.17
C ARG A 115 -1.98 4.45 12.08
N ARG A 116 -1.02 4.16 11.20
CA ARG A 116 -0.69 5.05 10.08
C ARG A 116 -1.86 5.17 9.10
N ALA A 117 -2.45 4.05 8.71
CA ALA A 117 -3.58 3.99 7.80
C ALA A 117 -4.80 4.73 8.34
N TYR A 118 -5.13 4.56 9.62
CA TYR A 118 -6.27 5.26 10.23
C TYR A 118 -6.07 6.77 10.26
N ARG A 119 -4.86 7.24 10.62
CA ARG A 119 -4.54 8.67 10.62
C ARG A 119 -4.74 9.30 9.23
N THR A 120 -4.27 8.62 8.17
CA THR A 120 -4.46 9.08 6.79
C THR A 120 -5.95 9.10 6.41
N THR A 121 -6.67 8.00 6.67
CA THR A 121 -8.05 7.82 6.22
C THR A 121 -9.06 8.65 6.99
N ARG A 122 -8.84 8.92 8.28
CA ARG A 122 -9.70 9.82 9.07
C ARG A 122 -9.81 11.20 8.44
N LEU A 123 -8.70 11.77 7.99
CA LEU A 123 -8.66 13.07 7.32
C LEU A 123 -9.40 13.01 5.97
N ALA A 124 -9.16 11.96 5.18
CA ALA A 124 -9.82 11.75 3.90
C ALA A 124 -11.34 11.54 4.06
N ALA A 125 -11.75 10.76 5.06
CA ALA A 125 -13.16 10.45 5.33
C ALA A 125 -13.95 11.72 5.70
N SER A 126 -13.39 12.62 6.51
CA SER A 126 -14.03 13.90 6.80
C SER A 126 -14.29 14.70 5.52
N SER A 127 -13.31 14.79 4.62
CA SER A 127 -13.44 15.46 3.33
C SER A 127 -14.49 14.78 2.42
N GLU A 128 -14.43 13.47 2.25
CA GLU A 128 -15.32 12.72 1.34
C GLU A 128 -16.76 12.58 1.82
N THR A 129 -16.97 12.60 3.14
CA THR A 129 -18.30 12.49 3.75
C THR A 129 -18.95 13.84 4.01
N ASN A 130 -18.18 14.93 3.91
CA ASN A 130 -18.58 16.27 4.30
C ASN A 130 -19.06 16.33 5.78
N LEU A 131 -18.45 15.51 6.63
CA LEU A 131 -18.69 15.48 8.08
C LEU A 131 -17.50 16.13 8.82
N PRO A 132 -17.75 16.80 9.96
CA PRO A 132 -16.68 17.32 10.81
C PRO A 132 -15.71 16.21 11.25
N SER A 133 -14.43 16.54 11.39
CA SER A 133 -13.39 15.59 11.81
C SER A 133 -13.68 14.93 13.16
N GLU A 134 -14.43 15.63 14.02
CA GLU A 134 -14.92 15.22 15.33
C GLU A 134 -15.97 14.11 15.25
N SER A 135 -16.58 13.91 14.08
CA SER A 135 -17.46 12.76 13.82
C SER A 135 -16.69 11.44 13.75
N PHE A 136 -15.36 11.51 13.71
CA PHE A 136 -14.44 10.38 13.64
C PHE A 136 -13.51 10.40 14.86
N PRO A 137 -13.46 9.31 15.65
CA PRO A 137 -12.56 9.22 16.80
C PRO A 137 -11.09 9.45 16.42
N ASP A 138 -10.26 9.89 17.38
CA ASP A 138 -8.83 10.11 17.10
C ASP A 138 -8.04 8.79 16.94
N GLU A 139 -8.52 7.71 17.55
CA GLU A 139 -8.00 6.36 17.40
C GLU A 139 -8.93 5.49 16.57
N CYS A 140 -8.38 4.46 15.91
CA CYS A 140 -9.17 3.56 15.07
C CYS A 140 -10.26 2.88 15.91
N PRO A 141 -11.56 3.05 15.60
CA PRO A 141 -12.64 2.47 16.39
C PRO A 141 -12.85 0.98 16.11
N TYR A 142 -12.18 0.42 15.10
CA TYR A 142 -12.40 -0.95 14.66
C TYR A 142 -11.32 -1.90 15.19
N GLY A 143 -11.78 -3.03 15.73
CA GLY A 143 -10.90 -4.16 16.04
C GLY A 143 -10.45 -4.91 14.78
N TRP A 144 -9.44 -5.78 14.90
CA TRP A 144 -8.96 -6.60 13.77
C TRP A 144 -10.04 -7.51 13.19
N GLU A 145 -10.90 -8.10 14.03
CA GLU A 145 -12.04 -8.92 13.59
C GLU A 145 -13.03 -8.08 12.76
N GLU A 146 -13.29 -6.83 13.14
CA GLU A 146 -14.14 -5.97 12.32
C GLU A 146 -13.47 -5.60 10.99
N ILE A 147 -12.17 -5.28 11.03
CA ILE A 147 -11.42 -4.89 9.84
C ILE A 147 -11.35 -6.04 8.84
N LEU A 148 -11.12 -7.27 9.29
CA LEU A 148 -10.85 -8.43 8.43
C LEU A 148 -12.08 -9.29 8.15
N ASP A 149 -13.04 -9.37 9.08
CA ASP A 149 -14.09 -10.39 9.02
C ASP A 149 -15.51 -9.81 9.00
N ARG A 150 -15.71 -8.53 9.39
CA ARG A 150 -17.05 -7.91 9.34
C ARG A 150 -17.70 -8.09 7.96
N PRO A 151 -18.94 -8.61 7.89
CA PRO A 151 -19.64 -8.75 6.62
C PRO A 151 -20.17 -7.40 6.11
N PHE A 152 -20.00 -7.15 4.82
CA PHE A 152 -20.52 -5.97 4.10
C PHE A 152 -21.51 -6.42 3.03
N ILE A 153 -22.74 -6.70 3.46
CA ILE A 153 -23.79 -7.20 2.57
C ILE A 153 -24.58 -6.01 2.02
N TYR A 154 -24.63 -5.89 0.70
CA TYR A 154 -25.54 -4.97 0.02
C TYR A 154 -26.78 -5.73 -0.43
N GLU A 155 -27.91 -5.46 0.22
CA GLU A 155 -29.22 -5.90 -0.25
C GLU A 155 -29.82 -4.78 -1.09
N PRO A 156 -30.03 -4.99 -2.41
CA PRO A 156 -30.80 -4.04 -3.19
C PRO A 156 -32.21 -4.02 -2.60
N LEU A 157 -32.75 -2.84 -2.32
CA LEU A 157 -34.18 -2.70 -1.98
C LEU A 157 -34.96 -3.45 -3.05
N ALA A 158 -35.76 -4.43 -2.63
CA ALA A 158 -36.61 -5.19 -3.54
C ALA A 158 -37.39 -4.17 -4.38
N SER A 159 -37.18 -4.20 -5.69
CA SER A 159 -37.89 -3.33 -6.61
C SER A 159 -39.36 -3.63 -6.39
N SER A 160 -40.07 -2.73 -5.72
CA SER A 160 -41.51 -2.83 -5.51
C SER A 160 -42.13 -2.74 -6.88
N GLY A 161 -42.30 -3.90 -7.53
CA GLY A 161 -42.95 -4.03 -8.81
C GLY A 161 -44.35 -3.47 -8.69
N GLY A 162 -44.51 -2.23 -9.15
CA GLY A 162 -45.80 -1.62 -9.39
C GLY A 162 -46.56 -2.50 -10.37
N LYS A 163 -47.45 -3.34 -9.85
CA LYS A 163 -48.54 -3.91 -10.64
C LYS A 163 -49.48 -2.77 -10.99
N HIS A 164 -49.19 -2.03 -12.06
CA HIS A 164 -50.24 -1.31 -12.76
C HIS A 164 -51.02 -2.32 -13.59
N ARG A 165 -52.20 -2.64 -13.06
CA ARG A 165 -53.32 -3.26 -13.77
C ARG A 165 -53.80 -2.38 -14.91
#